data_AF-A0A951MKD0-F1
#
_entry.id   AF-A0A951MKD0-F1
#
_cell.length_a   1.000
_cell.length_b   1.000
_cell.length_c   1.000
_cell.angle_alpha   90.00
_cell.angle_beta   90.00
_cell.angle_gamma   90.00
#
_symmetry.space_group_name_H-M   'P 1'
#
loop_
_entity.id
_entity.type
_entity.pdbx_description
1 polymer ?
#
loop_
_entity_poly.entity_id
_entity_poly.type
_entity_poly.pdbx_seq_one_letter_code
_entity_poly.pdbx_strand_id
1 'polypeptide(L)' 'MKNKTKNEIKTRQLTICGKYTPKKYGRGSTFPMVVLSGKWFEEIGFKPGHVIDVIYSNTGSVVLTLAKEQRFEHLK' A
#
# COMPACT_ATOMS: atom_id res chain seq x y z
N MET A 1 -35.18 -14.40 3.14
CA MET A 1 -34.16 -14.18 2.10
C MET A 1 -32.94 -13.55 2.76
N LYS A 2 -31.76 -14.19 2.68
CA LYS A 2 -30.53 -13.71 3.35
C LYS A 2 -29.91 -12.58 2.52
N ASN A 3 -29.87 -11.37 3.06
CA ASN A 3 -29.13 -10.25 2.47
C ASN A 3 -27.63 -10.54 2.61
N LYS A 4 -26.95 -10.84 1.49
CA LYS A 4 -25.48 -10.89 1.43
C LYS A 4 -24.95 -9.48 1.69
N THR A 5 -24.32 -9.28 2.84
CA THR A 5 -23.51 -8.12 3.16
C THR A 5 -22.44 -7.93 2.08
N LYS A 6 -22.42 -6.75 1.44
CA LYS A 6 -21.30 -6.30 0.60
C LYS A 6 -20.04 -6.40 1.47
N ASN A 7 -19.12 -7.31 1.14
CA ASN A 7 -17.79 -7.31 1.72
C ASN A 7 -17.14 -5.97 1.34
N GLU A 8 -17.04 -5.05 2.29
CA GLU A 8 -16.26 -3.83 2.12
C GLU A 8 -14.82 -4.23 1.85
N ILE A 9 -14.34 -3.93 0.65
CA ILE A 9 -12.94 -4.09 0.28
C ILE A 9 -12.17 -3.14 1.20
N LYS A 10 -11.44 -3.70 2.16
CA LYS A 10 -10.61 -2.93 3.09
C LYS A 10 -9.42 -2.37 2.34
N THR A 11 -9.58 -1.19 1.75
CA THR A 11 -8.49 -0.44 1.12
C THR A 11 -7.59 0.14 2.20
N ARG A 12 -6.29 -0.08 2.09
CA ARG A 12 -5.29 0.60 2.92
C ARG A 12 -4.45 1.49 2.02
N GLN A 13 -4.30 2.75 2.41
CA GLN A 13 -3.37 3.67 1.76
C GLN A 13 -2.01 3.61 2.44
N LEU A 14 -0.95 3.47 1.65
CA LEU A 14 0.42 3.49 2.11
C LEU A 14 1.23 4.51 1.30
N THR A 15 2.25 5.09 1.93
CA THR A 15 3.22 5.96 1.25
C THR A 15 4.52 5.19 1.03
N ILE A 16 5.09 5.29 -0.17
CA ILE A 16 6.39 4.68 -0.47
C ILE A 16 7.50 5.53 0.19
N CYS A 17 8.17 4.96 1.19
CA CYS A 17 9.30 5.58 1.89
C CYS A 17 10.65 5.13 1.30
N GLY A 18 11.61 6.05 1.17
CA GLY A 18 12.95 5.75 0.63
C GLY A 18 13.89 4.95 1.57
N LYS A 19 13.59 4.92 2.88
CA LYS A 19 14.26 4.07 3.88
C LYS A 19 13.20 3.66 4.91
N TYR A 20 13.09 2.36 5.21
CA TYR A 20 12.20 1.88 6.26
C TYR A 20 13.01 1.37 7.45
N THR A 21 12.79 2.00 8.61
CA THR A 21 13.26 1.50 9.91
C THR A 21 12.01 1.07 10.68
N PRO A 22 11.83 -0.23 10.99
CA PRO A 22 10.72 -0.67 11.82
C PRO A 22 10.93 -0.11 13.24
N LYS A 23 10.32 1.04 13.55
CA LYS A 23 10.23 1.49 14.94
C LYS A 23 9.03 0.78 15.57
N LYS A 24 9.28 -0.08 16.56
CA LYS A 24 8.23 -0.35 17.55
C LYS A 24 8.76 -0.45 18.97
N TYR A 25 8.00 0.24 19.83
CA TYR A 25 7.95 0.16 21.28
C TYR A 25 8.14 -1.27 21.82
N GLY A 26 9.25 -1.47 22.54
CA GLY A 26 9.36 -2.26 23.76
C GLY A 26 9.19 -3.79 23.73
N ARG A 27 8.24 -4.38 23.00
CA ARG A 27 7.99 -5.84 23.03
C ARG A 27 7.51 -6.36 21.66
N GLY A 28 8.28 -7.28 21.10
CA GLY A 28 8.22 -7.70 19.70
C GLY A 28 6.99 -8.53 19.34
N SER A 29 6.26 -8.07 18.33
CA SER A 29 5.43 -8.94 17.49
C SER A 29 6.04 -8.90 16.09
N THR A 30 6.33 -10.08 15.53
CA THR A 30 6.80 -10.21 14.16
C THR A 30 5.60 -10.09 13.24
N PHE A 31 5.60 -9.11 12.36
CA PHE A 31 4.58 -8.95 11.33
C PHE A 31 5.14 -9.46 9.99
N PRO A 32 4.31 -10.07 9.13
CA PRO A 32 4.74 -10.41 7.77
C PRO A 32 5.11 -9.12 7.02
N MET A 33 6.28 -9.12 6.38
CA MET A 33 6.82 -7.99 5.64
C MET A 33 7.14 -8.41 4.20
N VAL A 34 6.71 -7.59 3.25
CA VAL A 34 7.07 -7.70 1.83
C VAL A 34 7.64 -6.35 1.41
N VAL A 35 8.87 -6.36 0.89
CA VAL A 35 9.56 -5.16 0.40
C VAL A 35 9.64 -5.25 -1.12
N LEU A 36 9.11 -4.24 -1.81
CA LEU A 36 9.26 -4.07 -3.25
C LEU A 36 10.26 -2.93 -3.50
N SER A 37 11.39 -3.25 -4.11
CA SER A 37 12.43 -2.29 -4.43
C SER A 37 13.16 -2.71 -5.71
N GLY A 38 13.82 -1.74 -6.33
CA GLY A 38 14.61 -1.93 -7.53
C GLY A 38 14.19 -1.03 -8.68
N LYS A 39 15.07 -0.91 -9.67
CA LYS A 39 14.88 -0.06 -10.85
C LYS A 39 13.61 -0.44 -11.62
N TRP A 40 13.30 -1.73 -11.70
CA TRP A 40 12.08 -2.22 -12.34
C TRP A 40 10.80 -1.62 -11.73
N PHE A 41 10.79 -1.36 -10.42
CA PHE A 41 9.62 -0.81 -9.72
C PHE A 41 9.42 0.68 -10.05
N GLU A 42 10.53 1.41 -10.23
CA GLU A 42 10.51 2.78 -10.76
C GLU A 42 10.12 2.83 -12.24
N GLU A 43 10.64 1.91 -13.05
CA GLU A 43 10.37 1.81 -14.49
C GLU A 43 8.89 1.53 -14.79
N ILE A 44 8.18 0.80 -13.93
CA ILE A 44 6.72 0.63 -14.03
C ILE A 44 5.91 1.83 -13.48
N GLY A 45 6.57 2.90 -13.02
CA GLY A 45 5.95 4.19 -12.70
C GLY A 45 5.76 4.50 -11.20
N PHE A 46 6.21 3.66 -10.27
CA PHE A 46 6.15 3.98 -8.84
C PHE A 46 7.36 4.82 -8.42
N LYS A 47 7.12 5.94 -7.74
CA LYS A 47 8.18 6.84 -7.28
C LYS A 47 8.07 7.11 -5.78
N PRO A 48 9.18 7.45 -5.10
CA PRO A 48 9.13 7.92 -3.72
C PRO A 48 8.15 9.08 -3.56
N GLY A 49 7.36 9.06 -2.49
CA GLY A 49 6.35 10.08 -2.22
C GLY A 49 4.99 9.85 -2.88
N HIS A 50 4.86 8.89 -3.80
CA HIS A 50 3.53 8.48 -4.30
C HIS A 50 2.69 7.89 -3.16
N VAL A 51 1.40 8.23 -3.20
CA VAL A 51 0.35 7.56 -2.44
C VAL A 51 -0.14 6.39 -3.29
N ILE A 52 -0.15 5.20 -2.69
CA ILE A 52 -0.64 3.98 -3.33
C ILE A 52 -1.81 3.39 -2.56
N ASP A 53 -2.77 2.86 -3.31
CA ASP A 53 -3.83 2.01 -2.78
C ASP A 53 -3.35 0.56 -2.79
N VAL A 54 -3.54 -0.12 -1.65
CA VAL A 54 -3.25 -1.55 -1.51
C VAL A 54 -4.57 -2.28 -1.29
N ILE A 55 -4.90 -3.15 -2.23
CA ILE A 55 -6.15 -3.92 -2.24
C ILE A 55 -5.82 -5.41 -2.24
N TYR A 56 -6.46 -6.16 -1.35
CA TYR A 56 -6.47 -7.62 -1.45
C TYR A 56 -7.67 -8.02 -2.30
N SER A 57 -7.41 -8.59 -3.47
CA SER A 57 -8.44 -9.04 -4.38
C SER A 57 -9.10 -10.32 -3.88
N ASN A 58 -10.34 -10.55 -4.29
CA ASN A 58 -11.09 -11.75 -3.94
C ASN A 58 -10.49 -13.03 -4.57
N THR A 59 -9.53 -12.89 -5.50
CA THR A 59 -8.83 -13.97 -6.19
C THR A 59 -7.50 -14.32 -5.53
N GLY A 60 -7.17 -13.70 -4.39
CA GLY A 60 -5.98 -14.03 -3.59
C GLY A 60 -4.73 -13.23 -3.95
N SER A 61 -4.86 -12.17 -4.76
CA SER A 61 -3.73 -11.30 -5.13
C SER A 61 -3.72 -9.98 -4.35
N VAL A 62 -2.52 -9.44 -4.10
CA VAL A 62 -2.36 -8.05 -3.66
C VAL A 62 -2.18 -7.18 -4.89
N VAL A 63 -3.02 -6.15 -5.03
CA VAL A 63 -2.97 -5.18 -6.12
C VAL A 63 -2.52 -3.84 -5.54
N LEU A 64 -1.46 -3.29 -6.14
CA LEU A 64 -0.95 -1.96 -5.84
C LEU A 64 -1.29 -1.03 -7.00
N THR A 65 -1.98 0.07 -6.72
CA THR A 65 -2.30 1.10 -7.72
C THR A 65 -1.91 2.48 -7.20
N LEU A 66 -1.56 3.40 -8.11
CA LEU A 66 -1.43 4.80 -7.73
C LEU A 66 -2.80 5.31 -7.28
N ALA A 67 -2.84 5.96 -6.12
CA ALA A 67 -4.06 6.58 -5.63
C ALA A 67 -4.44 7.76 -6.54
N LYS A 68 -5.75 8.01 -6.67
CA LYS A 68 -6.25 9.16 -7.46
C LYS A 68 -5.82 10.50 -6.87
N GLU A 69 -5.73 10.59 -5.56
CA GLU A 69 -5.30 11.80 -4.85
C GLU A 69 -3.86 11.60 -4.39
N GLN A 70 -2.95 12.45 -4.88
CA GLN A 70 -1.57 12.43 -4.41
C GLN A 70 -1.37 13.47 -3.32
N ARG A 71 -0.69 13.07 -2.24
CA ARG A 71 -0.50 13.89 -1.04
C ARG A 71 0.14 15.27 -1.31
N PHE A 72 0.92 15.41 -2.39
CA PHE A 72 1.68 16.62 -2.70
C PHE A 72 1.26 17.29 -4.01
N GLU A 73 0.12 16.91 -4.60
CA GLU A 73 -0.36 17.53 -5.86
C GLU A 73 -0.69 19.02 -5.71
N HIS A 74 -1.11 19.46 -4.53
CA HIS A 74 -1.43 20.86 -4.23
C HIS A 74 -0.20 21.76 -4.00
N LEU A 75 1.01 21.22 -4.12
CA LEU A 75 2.27 21.96 -3.91
C LEU A 75 3.03 22.23 -5.24
N LYS A 76 2.41 21.91 -6.38
CA LYS A 76 2.96 22.16 -7.72
C LYS A 76 2.44 23.46 -8.33
#